data_AF-A0A7S2YRG0-F1
#
_entry.id   AF-A0A7S2YRG0-F1
#
_cell.length_a   1.000
_cell.length_b   1.000
_cell.length_c   1.000
_cell.angle_alpha   90.00
_cell.angle_beta   90.00
_cell.angle_gamma   90.00
#
_symmetry.space_group_name_H-M   'P 1'
#
loop_
_entity.id
_entity.type
_entity.pdbx_description
1 polymer ?
#
loop_
_entity_poly.entity_id
_entity_poly.type
_entity_poly.pdbx_seq_one_letter_code
_entity_poly.pdbx_strand_id
1 'polypeptide(L)'
;MFSELVPYICVGNVTLMFGSMSWTILGASGRVGLATATGFLGSWGVTLPLSALSTLFLGYDLQGMVSAIVIGYSCSGAMNSYFLMRSNWENLARKIQKKNRNYGVAKIAPTDAGIETTINYDYEQWEELPDHAKDAALLIGFDEDRWNNGENPELFESPWEALQVQEREAALFLGYKQEEWGSRQKETFEDCDWSELPDDAQEAALTLGHTESTWNNNKKCDALVEVSWHDLSMDQQEAAIALGYDEEKWNDGLSIASSISLHEEGGSKNEHRRQEHQQDTTGFSLDGDSSTHHNEDHDNNPDSFEERDWSERPDYVQEAAREHVLESDIWNSNDERDEDVMNVLWHELSQEQQETAILIGFSDNMWNMCVANGWRPS
;
A
#
# COMPACT_ATOMS: atom_id res chain seq x y z
N MET A 1 12.23 37.55 42.50
CA MET A 1 11.94 37.61 41.05
C MET A 1 12.14 36.26 40.35
N PHE A 2 13.35 35.70 40.23
CA PHE A 2 13.51 34.39 39.57
C PHE A 2 12.83 33.23 40.29
N SER A 3 12.90 33.19 41.63
CA SER A 3 12.24 32.18 42.46
C SER A 3 10.72 32.14 42.32
N GLU A 4 10.11 33.28 41.98
CA GLU A 4 8.65 33.40 41.79
C GLU A 4 8.21 32.92 40.41
N LEU A 5 9.14 32.84 39.44
CA LEU A 5 8.88 32.33 38.09
C LEU A 5 8.97 30.80 38.01
N VAL A 6 9.70 30.16 38.93
CA VAL A 6 9.91 28.70 38.93
C VAL A 6 8.59 27.92 38.85
N PRO A 7 7.55 28.21 39.66
CA PRO A 7 6.29 27.48 39.58
C PRO A 7 5.59 27.63 38.21
N TYR A 8 5.64 28.82 37.62
CA TYR A 8 5.04 29.08 36.30
C TYR A 8 5.76 28.30 35.21
N ILE A 9 7.09 28.24 35.27
CA ILE A 9 7.90 27.45 34.33
C ILE A 9 7.58 25.96 34.49
N CYS A 10 7.45 25.45 35.71
CA CYS A 10 7.08 24.06 35.96
C CYS A 10 5.70 23.72 35.37
N VAL A 11 4.68 24.56 35.59
CA VAL A 11 3.33 24.37 35.01
C VAL A 11 3.37 24.51 33.49
N GLY A 12 4.14 25.47 32.99
CA GLY A 12 4.39 25.66 31.56
C GLY A 12 4.96 24.42 30.90
N ASN A 13 5.94 23.77 31.52
CA ASN A 13 6.56 22.57 30.96
C ASN A 13 5.57 21.39 30.88
N VAL A 14 4.74 21.19 31.91
CA VAL A 14 3.72 20.12 31.91
C VAL A 14 2.70 20.34 30.79
N THR A 15 2.19 21.57 30.66
CA THR A 15 1.19 21.92 29.64
C THR A 15 1.76 21.87 28.23
N LEU A 16 3.02 22.30 28.05
CA LEU A 16 3.75 22.18 26.81
C LEU A 16 3.95 20.73 26.38
N MET A 17 4.36 19.85 27.29
CA MET A 17 4.53 18.42 27.01
C MET A 17 3.22 17.76 26.57
N PHE A 18 2.12 18.07 27.25
CA PHE A 18 0.81 17.54 26.85
C PHE A 18 0.35 18.08 25.49
N GLY A 19 0.58 19.37 25.24
CA GLY A 19 0.29 20.01 23.97
C GLY A 19 1.13 19.46 22.82
N SER A 20 2.43 19.21 23.04
CA SER A 20 3.34 18.65 22.04
C SER A 20 3.00 17.20 21.70
N MET A 21 2.68 16.36 22.70
CA MET A 21 2.20 15.00 22.45
C MET A 21 0.91 15.00 21.63
N SER A 22 -0.06 15.86 21.97
CA SER A 22 -1.31 15.97 21.21
C SER A 22 -1.06 16.44 19.77
N TRP A 23 -0.13 17.38 19.57
CA TRP A 23 0.27 17.86 18.25
C TRP A 23 0.95 16.75 17.43
N THR A 24 1.90 16.02 18.01
CA THR A 24 2.60 14.91 17.34
C THR A 24 1.65 13.81 16.93
N ILE A 25 0.69 13.44 17.79
CA ILE A 25 -0.32 12.42 17.45
C ILE A 25 -1.22 12.91 16.31
N LEU A 26 -1.66 14.17 16.33
CA LEU A 26 -2.41 14.75 15.21
C LEU A 26 -1.57 14.82 13.92
N GLY A 27 -0.28 15.08 14.03
CA GLY A 27 0.65 15.06 12.91
C GLY A 27 0.78 13.66 12.30
N ALA A 28 1.03 12.65 13.13
CA ALA A 28 1.10 11.25 12.74
C ALA A 28 -0.21 10.74 12.12
N SER A 29 -1.34 11.34 12.51
CA SER A 29 -2.66 11.07 11.94
C SER A 29 -2.87 11.64 10.53
N GLY A 30 -1.88 12.32 9.95
CA GLY A 30 -1.96 12.97 8.64
C GLY A 30 -2.70 14.32 8.67
N ARG A 31 -2.84 14.94 9.85
CA ARG A 31 -3.59 16.20 10.04
C ARG A 31 -2.70 17.36 10.52
N VAL A 32 -1.48 17.43 9.97
CA VAL A 32 -0.49 18.46 10.33
C VAL A 32 -1.04 19.88 10.14
N GLY A 33 -1.84 20.11 9.08
CA GLY A 33 -2.45 21.43 8.83
C GLY A 33 -3.35 21.91 9.97
N LEU A 34 -4.22 21.04 10.50
CA LEU A 34 -5.11 21.38 11.61
C LEU A 34 -4.30 21.68 12.89
N ALA A 35 -3.30 20.86 13.18
CA ALA A 35 -2.45 20.99 14.36
C ALA A 35 -1.58 22.27 14.33
N THR A 36 -1.15 22.70 13.15
CA THR A 36 -0.42 23.97 12.96
C THR A 36 -1.36 25.17 13.04
N ALA A 37 -2.57 25.07 12.48
CA ALA A 37 -3.57 26.13 12.55
C ALA A 37 -4.00 26.43 14.00
N THR A 38 -4.19 25.41 14.84
CA THR A 38 -4.48 25.61 16.26
C THR A 38 -3.33 26.27 17.02
N GLY A 39 -2.09 25.86 16.75
CA GLY A 39 -0.89 26.47 17.34
C GLY A 39 -0.74 27.95 16.93
N PHE A 40 -1.03 28.27 15.67
CA PHE A 40 -1.09 29.64 15.18
C PHE A 40 -2.18 30.45 15.89
N LEU A 41 -3.40 29.93 15.99
CA LEU A 41 -4.52 30.59 16.65
C LEU A 41 -4.27 30.82 18.14
N GLY A 42 -3.68 29.87 18.85
CA GLY A 42 -3.33 30.07 20.26
C GLY A 42 -2.22 31.11 20.44
N SER A 43 -1.21 31.10 19.58
CA SER A 43 -0.10 32.07 19.67
C SER A 43 -0.54 33.49 19.32
N TRP A 44 -1.22 33.66 18.18
CA TRP A 44 -1.64 34.97 17.68
C TRP A 44 -2.91 35.48 18.33
N GLY A 45 -3.87 34.60 18.63
CA GLY A 45 -5.16 34.97 19.21
C GLY A 45 -5.16 35.06 20.73
N VAL A 46 -4.29 34.31 21.42
CA VAL A 46 -4.26 34.25 22.89
C VAL A 46 -2.95 34.79 23.44
N THR A 47 -1.81 34.19 23.09
CA THR A 47 -0.52 34.52 23.72
C THR A 47 -0.11 35.97 23.50
N LEU A 48 -0.08 36.43 22.25
CA LEU A 48 0.39 37.78 21.91
C LEU A 48 -0.49 38.89 22.53
N PRO A 49 -1.84 38.86 22.40
CA PRO A 49 -2.69 39.86 23.00
C PRO A 49 -2.61 39.86 24.53
N LEU A 50 -2.55 38.68 25.17
CA LEU A 50 -2.51 38.57 26.63
C LEU A 50 -1.15 39.04 27.17
N SER A 51 -0.06 38.76 26.45
CA SER A 51 1.29 39.25 26.76
C SER A 51 1.36 40.77 26.64
N ALA A 52 0.82 41.35 25.56
CA ALA A 52 0.75 42.79 25.36
C ALA A 52 -0.13 43.48 26.43
N LEU A 53 -1.27 42.89 26.79
CA LEU A 53 -2.13 43.39 27.85
C LEU A 53 -1.43 43.39 29.21
N SER A 54 -0.75 42.28 29.54
CA SER A 54 -0.07 42.10 30.82
C SER A 54 1.11 43.06 31.00
N THR A 55 1.91 43.26 29.95
CA THR A 55 3.08 44.13 29.97
C THR A 55 2.72 45.61 29.90
N LEU A 56 1.82 46.01 28.98
CA LEU A 56 1.55 47.43 28.73
C LEU A 56 0.53 48.03 29.70
N PHE A 57 -0.47 47.27 30.14
CA PHE A 57 -1.57 47.82 30.95
C PHE A 57 -1.46 47.45 32.43
N LEU A 58 -0.99 46.24 32.76
CA LEU A 58 -0.94 45.77 34.14
C LEU A 58 0.41 46.00 34.81
N GLY A 59 1.45 46.33 34.05
CA GLY A 59 2.81 46.50 34.57
C GLY A 59 3.41 45.20 35.10
N TYR A 60 2.89 44.05 34.65
CA TYR A 60 3.51 42.77 34.91
C TYR A 60 4.55 42.53 33.81
N ASP A 61 5.82 42.79 34.14
CA ASP A 61 6.95 42.65 33.23
C ASP A 61 7.15 41.19 32.74
N LEU A 62 8.26 40.56 33.12
CA LEU A 62 8.60 39.20 32.69
C LEU A 62 7.57 38.16 33.18
N GLN A 63 7.01 38.35 34.37
CA GLN A 63 5.99 37.45 34.91
C GLN A 63 4.69 37.49 34.09
N GLY A 64 4.32 38.66 33.57
CA GLY A 64 3.17 38.83 32.70
C GLY A 64 3.35 38.10 31.37
N MET A 65 4.54 38.20 30.78
CA MET A 65 4.87 37.48 29.54
C MET A 65 4.90 35.96 29.74
N VAL A 66 5.57 35.46 30.80
CA VAL A 66 5.67 34.02 31.07
C VAL A 66 4.29 33.41 31.31
N SER A 67 3.44 34.07 32.10
CA SER A 67 2.06 33.60 32.33
C SER A 67 1.21 33.58 31.05
N ALA A 68 1.32 34.61 30.20
CA ALA A 68 0.64 34.65 28.91
C ALA A 68 1.06 33.50 27.98
N ILE A 69 2.36 33.18 27.95
CA ILE A 69 2.90 32.05 27.18
C ILE A 69 2.31 30.73 27.68
N VAL A 70 2.32 30.48 28.99
CA VAL A 70 1.76 29.26 29.58
C VAL A 70 0.27 29.12 29.27
N ILE A 71 -0.50 30.21 29.38
CA ILE A 71 -1.94 30.21 29.07
C ILE A 71 -2.18 29.90 27.60
N GLY A 72 -1.47 30.57 26.68
CA GLY A 72 -1.66 30.35 25.25
C GLY A 72 -1.31 28.93 24.81
N TYR A 73 -0.20 28.37 25.31
CA TYR A 73 0.14 26.96 25.05
C TYR A 73 -0.86 25.99 25.67
N SER A 74 -1.39 26.30 26.85
CA SER A 74 -2.45 25.50 27.48
C SER A 74 -3.74 25.50 26.64
N CYS A 75 -4.12 26.65 26.08
CA CYS A 75 -5.27 26.76 25.16
C CYS A 75 -5.03 25.96 23.88
N SER A 76 -3.87 26.11 23.23
CA SER A 76 -3.52 25.33 22.04
C SER A 76 -3.52 23.82 22.32
N GLY A 77 -2.92 23.41 23.44
CA GLY A 77 -2.90 22.02 23.89
C GLY A 77 -4.31 21.47 24.08
N ALA A 78 -5.17 22.19 24.80
CA ALA A 78 -6.56 21.80 25.02
C ALA A 78 -7.36 21.68 23.71
N MET A 79 -7.15 22.60 22.74
CA MET A 79 -7.77 22.52 21.42
C MET A 79 -7.31 21.29 20.64
N ASN A 80 -6.00 21.01 20.62
CA ASN A 80 -5.46 19.81 19.97
C ASN A 80 -5.99 18.53 20.61
N SER A 81 -6.02 18.45 21.95
CA SER A 81 -6.57 17.29 22.65
C SER A 81 -8.07 17.14 22.38
N TYR A 82 -8.83 18.22 22.28
CA TYR A 82 -10.24 18.17 21.89
C TYR A 82 -10.42 17.56 20.50
N PHE A 83 -9.63 17.99 19.50
CA PHE A 83 -9.68 17.41 18.15
C PHE A 83 -9.25 15.94 18.13
N LEU A 84 -8.23 15.59 18.91
CA LEU A 84 -7.76 14.23 19.07
C LEU A 84 -8.86 13.33 19.65
N MET A 85 -9.53 13.77 20.73
CA MET A 85 -10.62 13.03 21.36
C MET A 85 -11.87 12.91 20.49
N ARG A 86 -12.14 13.90 19.64
CA ARG A 86 -13.30 13.89 18.71
C ARG A 86 -13.02 13.19 17.38
N SER A 87 -11.78 12.75 17.14
CA SER A 87 -11.42 12.12 15.88
C SER A 87 -12.02 10.72 15.75
N ASN A 88 -12.65 10.45 14.60
CA ASN A 88 -13.05 9.09 14.24
C ASN A 88 -11.82 8.31 13.77
N TRP A 89 -11.20 7.58 14.70
CA TRP A 89 -10.00 6.79 14.49
C TRP A 89 -10.19 5.66 13.50
N GLU A 90 -11.40 5.09 13.39
CA GLU A 90 -11.68 3.99 12.48
C GLU A 90 -11.62 4.45 11.02
N ASN A 91 -12.28 5.57 10.70
CA ASN A 91 -12.20 6.17 9.37
C ASN A 91 -10.78 6.60 9.02
N LEU A 92 -10.03 7.09 10.01
CA LEU A 92 -8.65 7.51 9.80
C LEU A 92 -7.72 6.31 9.55
N ALA A 93 -7.86 5.25 10.34
CA ALA A 93 -7.10 4.02 10.17
C ALA A 93 -7.37 3.40 8.80
N ARG A 94 -8.63 3.36 8.34
CA ARG A 94 -8.98 2.91 6.98
C ARG A 94 -8.32 3.77 5.91
N LYS A 95 -8.29 5.09 6.05
CA LYS A 95 -7.59 5.99 5.12
C LYS A 95 -6.09 5.71 5.07
N ILE A 96 -5.45 5.54 6.22
CA ILE A 96 -4.02 5.22 6.30
C ILE A 96 -3.74 3.83 5.73
N GLN A 97 -4.58 2.84 6.00
CA GLN A 97 -4.47 1.50 5.41
C GLN A 97 -4.61 1.53 3.89
N LYS A 98 -5.55 2.31 3.34
CA LYS A 98 -5.68 2.51 1.89
C LYS A 98 -4.41 3.15 1.31
N LYS A 99 -3.90 4.22 1.94
CA LYS A 99 -2.63 4.84 1.54
C LYS A 99 -1.45 3.88 1.62
N ASN A 100 -1.30 3.14 2.72
CA ASN A 100 -0.20 2.20 2.90
C ASN A 100 -0.31 1.00 1.97
N ARG A 101 -1.51 0.58 1.57
CA ARG A 101 -1.70 -0.43 0.52
C ARG A 101 -1.16 0.12 -0.81
N ASN A 102 -1.49 1.36 -1.16
CA ASN A 102 -0.99 2.01 -2.38
C ASN A 102 0.54 2.22 -2.32
N TYR A 103 1.08 2.73 -1.22
CA TYR A 103 2.53 2.95 -1.04
C TYR A 103 3.33 1.65 -0.89
N GLY A 104 2.78 0.64 -0.24
CA GLY A 104 3.42 -0.67 -0.08
C GLY A 104 3.56 -1.40 -1.41
N VAL A 105 2.60 -1.21 -2.32
CA VAL A 105 2.72 -1.67 -3.71
C VAL A 105 3.77 -0.85 -4.47
N ALA A 106 3.80 0.48 -4.28
CA ALA A 106 4.77 1.35 -4.96
C ALA A 106 6.23 1.16 -4.52
N LYS A 107 6.49 0.70 -3.29
CA LYS A 107 7.85 0.57 -2.73
C LYS A 107 8.45 -0.85 -2.80
N ILE A 108 7.67 -1.83 -3.26
CA ILE A 108 8.14 -3.20 -3.55
C ILE A 108 8.42 -3.35 -5.07
N ALA A 109 8.41 -2.25 -5.84
CA ALA A 109 9.00 -2.29 -7.17
C ALA A 109 10.55 -2.35 -7.06
N PRO A 110 11.21 -3.22 -7.82
CA PRO A 110 12.48 -3.83 -7.48
C PRO A 110 13.63 -3.09 -8.16
N THR A 111 14.65 -2.72 -7.39
CA THR A 111 15.86 -2.11 -7.98
C THR A 111 16.77 -3.13 -8.69
N ASP A 112 16.62 -4.46 -8.55
CA ASP A 112 17.62 -5.37 -9.18
C ASP A 112 17.15 -6.79 -9.57
N ALA A 113 15.85 -7.06 -9.59
CA ALA A 113 15.34 -8.32 -10.16
C ALA A 113 14.23 -7.98 -11.13
N GLY A 114 14.40 -8.30 -12.41
CA GLY A 114 13.53 -7.95 -13.55
C GLY A 114 12.08 -8.42 -13.44
N ILE A 115 11.36 -7.89 -12.46
CA ILE A 115 9.93 -8.04 -12.25
C ILE A 115 9.36 -6.64 -12.43
N GLU A 116 8.87 -6.35 -13.64
CA GLU A 116 8.11 -5.16 -13.98
C GLU A 116 6.91 -5.04 -13.02
N THR A 117 7.10 -4.29 -11.93
CA THR A 117 6.02 -4.04 -10.98
C THR A 117 5.30 -2.80 -11.48
N THR A 118 4.31 -3.03 -12.34
CA THR A 118 3.47 -2.00 -12.93
C THR A 118 2.69 -1.30 -11.82
N ILE A 119 2.99 -0.02 -11.57
CA ILE A 119 2.24 0.80 -10.61
C ILE A 119 0.92 1.16 -11.28
N ASN A 120 -0.20 0.66 -10.75
CA ASN A 120 -1.52 1.01 -11.26
C ASN A 120 -1.97 2.36 -10.66
N TYR A 121 -2.17 3.35 -11.52
CA TYR A 121 -2.61 4.70 -11.17
C TYR A 121 -4.12 4.95 -11.40
N ASP A 122 -4.89 3.96 -11.87
CA ASP A 122 -6.27 4.13 -12.37
C ASP A 122 -7.25 4.70 -11.33
N TYR A 123 -6.90 4.65 -10.04
CA TYR A 123 -7.74 5.11 -8.94
C TYR A 123 -7.29 6.44 -8.31
N GLU A 124 -6.21 7.04 -8.80
CA GLU A 124 -5.72 8.31 -8.29
C GLU A 124 -6.32 9.48 -9.07
N GLN A 125 -6.75 10.53 -8.36
CA GLN A 125 -7.18 11.76 -9.02
C GLN A 125 -5.98 12.42 -9.68
N TRP A 126 -6.21 13.12 -10.79
CA TRP A 126 -5.14 13.79 -11.54
C TRP A 126 -4.27 14.67 -10.65
N GLU A 127 -4.86 15.45 -9.73
CA GLU A 127 -4.10 16.30 -8.80
C GLU A 127 -3.11 15.53 -7.92
N GLU A 128 -3.46 14.29 -7.53
CA GLU A 128 -2.67 13.44 -6.64
C GLU A 128 -1.55 12.68 -7.37
N LEU A 129 -1.61 12.57 -8.70
CA LEU A 129 -0.58 11.91 -9.49
C LEU A 129 0.77 12.63 -9.37
N PRO A 130 1.88 11.87 -9.26
CA PRO A 130 3.21 12.44 -9.33
C PRO A 130 3.49 13.01 -10.73
N ASP A 131 4.36 14.03 -10.80
CA ASP A 131 4.61 14.78 -12.04
C ASP A 131 5.01 13.88 -13.23
N HIS A 132 5.81 12.84 -12.98
CA HIS A 132 6.23 11.90 -14.03
C HIS A 132 5.09 11.00 -14.53
N ALA A 133 4.08 10.69 -13.71
CA ALA A 133 2.90 9.95 -14.15
C ALA A 133 1.97 10.85 -14.96
N LYS A 134 1.85 12.13 -14.60
CA LYS A 134 1.14 13.13 -15.42
C LYS A 134 1.80 13.28 -16.78
N ASP A 135 3.14 13.37 -16.84
CA ASP A 135 3.88 13.47 -18.09
C ASP A 135 3.65 12.24 -18.98
N ALA A 136 3.67 11.03 -18.41
CA ALA A 136 3.35 9.80 -19.12
C ALA A 136 1.89 9.77 -19.61
N ALA A 137 0.94 10.20 -18.77
CA ALA A 137 -0.49 10.23 -19.10
C ALA A 137 -0.79 11.22 -20.23
N LEU A 138 -0.19 12.42 -20.17
CA LEU A 138 -0.24 13.42 -21.24
C LEU A 138 0.33 12.86 -22.55
N LEU A 139 1.41 12.08 -22.49
CA LEU A 139 2.05 11.51 -23.68
C LEU A 139 1.14 10.53 -24.42
N ILE A 140 0.34 9.76 -23.70
CA ILE A 140 -0.65 8.84 -24.29
C ILE A 140 -2.03 9.49 -24.53
N GLY A 141 -2.14 10.81 -24.31
CA GLY A 141 -3.31 11.61 -24.67
C GLY A 141 -4.35 11.81 -23.57
N PHE A 142 -4.08 11.39 -22.33
CA PHE A 142 -4.94 11.75 -21.20
C PHE A 142 -4.72 13.21 -20.81
N ASP A 143 -5.83 13.92 -20.60
CA ASP A 143 -5.86 15.20 -19.92
C ASP A 143 -6.54 15.05 -18.55
N GLU A 144 -6.54 16.10 -17.73
CA GLU A 144 -7.11 16.09 -16.38
C GLU A 144 -8.58 15.69 -16.36
N ASP A 145 -9.38 16.19 -17.31
CA ASP A 145 -10.80 15.89 -17.39
C ASP A 145 -11.01 14.41 -17.77
N ARG A 146 -10.32 13.92 -18.81
CA ARG A 146 -10.41 12.53 -19.26
C ARG A 146 -9.97 11.54 -18.19
N TRP A 147 -8.85 11.81 -17.54
CA TRP A 147 -8.32 10.95 -16.48
C TRP A 147 -9.31 10.83 -15.32
N ASN A 148 -9.82 11.97 -14.82
CA ASN A 148 -10.73 11.97 -13.68
C ASN A 148 -12.11 11.39 -14.00
N ASN A 149 -12.54 11.45 -15.26
CA ASN A 149 -13.81 10.90 -15.73
C ASN A 149 -13.71 9.46 -16.25
N GLY A 150 -12.50 8.87 -16.30
CA GLY A 150 -12.27 7.54 -16.87
C GLY A 150 -12.52 7.47 -18.38
N GLU A 151 -12.37 8.58 -19.10
CA GLU A 151 -12.55 8.62 -20.55
C GLU A 151 -11.24 8.22 -21.26
N ASN A 152 -11.31 7.20 -22.10
CA ASN A 152 -10.15 6.76 -22.87
C ASN A 152 -9.77 7.78 -23.96
N PRO A 153 -8.47 8.07 -24.16
CA PRO A 153 -8.01 8.93 -25.25
C PRO A 153 -8.10 8.19 -26.59
N GLU A 154 -8.13 8.94 -27.69
CA GLU A 154 -8.23 8.39 -29.05
C GLU A 154 -7.10 7.39 -29.38
N LEU A 155 -5.97 7.51 -28.69
CA LEU A 155 -4.83 6.60 -28.85
C LEU A 155 -5.16 5.15 -28.48
N PHE A 156 -6.15 4.91 -27.61
CA PHE A 156 -6.61 3.56 -27.23
C PHE A 156 -7.36 2.83 -28.35
N GLU A 157 -7.83 3.55 -29.38
CA GLU A 157 -8.40 2.94 -30.59
C GLU A 157 -7.33 2.37 -31.52
N SER A 158 -6.06 2.74 -31.30
CA SER A 158 -4.94 2.20 -32.07
C SER A 158 -4.41 0.91 -31.46
N PRO A 159 -4.09 -0.12 -32.28
CA PRO A 159 -3.49 -1.34 -31.76
C PRO A 159 -2.12 -1.04 -31.14
N TRP A 160 -1.74 -1.80 -30.11
CA TRP A 160 -0.50 -1.60 -29.36
C TRP A 160 0.76 -1.54 -30.26
N GLU A 161 0.78 -2.32 -31.34
CA GLU A 161 1.88 -2.36 -32.29
C GLU A 161 2.01 -1.07 -33.12
N ALA A 162 0.94 -0.30 -33.26
CA ALA A 162 0.93 0.97 -33.98
C ALA A 162 1.42 2.15 -33.13
N LEU A 163 1.52 1.98 -31.81
CA LEU A 163 2.05 2.99 -30.90
C LEU A 163 3.54 3.24 -31.14
N GLN A 164 3.97 4.47 -30.88
CA GLN A 164 5.38 4.81 -30.82
C GLN A 164 6.04 4.16 -29.61
N VAL A 165 7.37 3.98 -29.67
CA VAL A 165 8.13 3.37 -28.55
C VAL A 165 7.91 4.13 -27.25
N GLN A 166 7.89 5.46 -27.32
CA GLN A 166 7.70 6.35 -26.17
C GLN A 166 6.28 6.25 -25.59
N GLU A 167 5.26 6.09 -26.44
CA GLU A 167 3.87 5.89 -26.02
C GLU A 167 3.69 4.54 -25.34
N ARG A 168 4.34 3.47 -25.85
CA ARG A 168 4.35 2.16 -25.20
C ARG A 168 5.05 2.19 -23.85
N GLU A 169 6.20 2.85 -23.76
CA GLU A 169 6.91 3.01 -22.48
C GLU A 169 6.08 3.78 -21.46
N ALA A 170 5.41 4.85 -21.88
CA ALA A 170 4.49 5.60 -21.00
C ALA A 170 3.26 4.79 -20.60
N ALA A 171 2.68 4.02 -21.53
CA ALA A 171 1.56 3.13 -21.23
C ALA A 171 1.97 2.04 -20.22
N LEU A 172 3.12 1.38 -20.43
CA LEU A 172 3.69 0.41 -19.49
C LEU A 172 3.99 1.07 -18.13
N PHE A 173 4.52 2.29 -18.13
CA PHE A 173 4.80 3.04 -16.91
C PHE A 173 3.54 3.29 -16.07
N LEU A 174 2.39 3.51 -16.72
CA LEU A 174 1.12 3.78 -16.06
C LEU A 174 0.35 2.55 -15.59
N GLY A 175 0.80 1.33 -15.95
CA GLY A 175 0.08 0.11 -15.59
C GLY A 175 -0.43 -0.71 -16.77
N TYR A 176 -0.51 -0.14 -17.97
CA TYR A 176 -1.15 -0.80 -19.11
C TYR A 176 -0.25 -1.87 -19.71
N LYS A 177 -0.77 -3.09 -19.82
CA LYS A 177 -0.11 -4.18 -20.55
C LYS A 177 -0.56 -4.22 -22.00
N GLN A 178 0.26 -4.78 -22.88
CA GLN A 178 -0.11 -5.00 -24.29
C GLN A 178 -1.44 -5.75 -24.45
N GLU A 179 -1.68 -6.75 -23.61
CA GLU A 179 -2.91 -7.56 -23.63
C GLU A 179 -4.16 -6.78 -23.15
N GLU A 180 -3.93 -5.75 -22.32
CA GLU A 180 -4.94 -4.88 -21.72
C GLU A 180 -5.12 -3.57 -22.52
N TRP A 181 -4.27 -3.33 -23.53
CA TRP A 181 -4.32 -2.13 -24.34
C TRP A 181 -5.29 -2.27 -25.51
N GLY A 182 -6.24 -1.34 -25.62
CA GLY A 182 -7.26 -1.36 -26.66
C GLY A 182 -8.28 -2.49 -26.49
N SER A 183 -8.02 -3.48 -25.62
CA SER A 183 -9.07 -4.20 -24.93
C SER A 183 -9.72 -3.21 -23.98
N ARG A 184 -10.67 -2.43 -24.54
CA ARG A 184 -11.74 -1.76 -23.80
C ARG A 184 -12.05 -2.72 -22.66
N GLN A 185 -11.69 -2.39 -21.41
CA GLN A 185 -12.22 -3.13 -20.27
C GLN A 185 -13.72 -2.97 -20.44
N LYS A 186 -14.33 -3.94 -21.13
CA LYS A 186 -15.77 -4.11 -21.16
C LYS A 186 -16.03 -4.60 -19.76
N GLU A 187 -16.03 -3.65 -18.82
CA GLU A 187 -16.75 -3.81 -17.59
C GLU A 187 -18.09 -4.38 -18.02
N THR A 188 -18.30 -5.62 -17.61
CA THR A 188 -19.51 -6.34 -17.92
C THR A 188 -20.64 -5.47 -17.41
N PHE A 189 -21.58 -5.12 -18.27
CA PHE A 189 -22.68 -4.23 -17.91
C PHE A 189 -23.65 -4.85 -16.88
N GLU A 190 -23.31 -6.01 -16.32
CA GLU A 190 -24.09 -6.79 -15.35
C GLU A 190 -24.49 -5.99 -14.10
N ASP A 191 -23.66 -5.01 -13.70
CA ASP A 191 -23.92 -4.17 -12.53
C ASP A 191 -24.60 -2.83 -12.86
N CYS A 192 -24.79 -2.51 -14.14
CA CYS A 192 -25.45 -1.27 -14.58
C CYS A 192 -26.96 -1.45 -14.67
N ASP A 193 -27.72 -0.48 -14.16
CA ASP A 193 -29.16 -0.39 -14.44
C ASP A 193 -29.38 -0.14 -15.94
N TRP A 194 -30.46 -0.66 -16.51
CA TRP A 194 -30.80 -0.52 -17.94
C TRP A 194 -30.77 0.93 -18.42
N SER A 195 -31.23 1.86 -17.57
CA SER A 195 -31.24 3.30 -17.88
C SER A 195 -29.85 3.94 -17.94
N GLU A 196 -28.84 3.27 -17.38
CA GLU A 196 -27.43 3.70 -17.38
C GLU A 196 -26.65 3.05 -18.53
N LEU A 197 -27.22 2.06 -19.21
CA LEU A 197 -26.62 1.45 -20.39
C LEU A 197 -26.59 2.41 -21.58
N PRO A 198 -25.50 2.47 -22.35
CA PRO A 198 -25.47 3.18 -23.62
C PRO A 198 -26.40 2.50 -24.66
N ASP A 199 -26.85 3.27 -25.65
CA ASP A 199 -27.88 2.84 -26.62
C ASP A 199 -27.49 1.54 -27.37
N ASP A 200 -26.20 1.36 -27.66
CA ASP A 200 -25.64 0.17 -28.31
C ASP A 200 -25.70 -1.07 -27.40
N ALA A 201 -25.42 -0.92 -26.10
CA ALA A 201 -25.57 -1.99 -25.12
C ALA A 201 -27.05 -2.36 -24.91
N GLN A 202 -27.99 -1.39 -24.93
CA GLN A 202 -29.41 -1.69 -24.85
C GLN A 202 -29.91 -2.49 -26.07
N GLU A 203 -29.47 -2.14 -27.28
CA GLU A 203 -29.81 -2.89 -28.51
C GLU A 203 -29.21 -4.31 -28.49
N ALA A 204 -27.98 -4.47 -28.01
CA ALA A 204 -27.37 -5.77 -27.80
C ALA A 204 -28.15 -6.61 -26.77
N ALA A 205 -28.55 -6.01 -25.64
CA ALA A 205 -29.35 -6.69 -24.63
C ALA A 205 -30.73 -7.11 -25.17
N LEU A 206 -31.39 -6.27 -25.97
CA LEU A 206 -32.63 -6.61 -26.68
C LEU A 206 -32.44 -7.78 -27.66
N THR A 207 -31.31 -7.83 -28.35
CA THR A 207 -30.95 -8.91 -29.29
C THR A 207 -30.77 -10.26 -28.56
N LEU A 208 -30.27 -10.21 -27.32
CA LEU A 208 -30.24 -11.36 -26.40
C LEU A 208 -31.60 -11.63 -25.71
N GLY A 209 -32.64 -10.86 -26.01
CA GLY A 209 -33.99 -11.03 -25.46
C GLY A 209 -34.19 -10.43 -24.07
N HIS A 210 -33.25 -9.63 -23.56
CA HIS A 210 -33.46 -8.87 -22.34
C HIS A 210 -34.35 -7.65 -22.60
N THR A 211 -35.28 -7.43 -21.70
CA THR A 211 -36.03 -6.17 -21.53
C THR A 211 -35.48 -5.42 -20.32
N GLU A 212 -35.77 -4.11 -20.22
CA GLU A 212 -35.47 -3.29 -19.02
C GLU A 212 -35.88 -3.98 -17.72
N SER A 213 -37.07 -4.60 -17.69
CA SER A 213 -37.57 -5.30 -16.51
C SER A 213 -36.81 -6.60 -16.21
N THR A 214 -36.27 -7.31 -17.20
CA THR A 214 -35.52 -8.55 -16.94
C THR A 214 -34.07 -8.26 -16.58
N TRP A 215 -33.48 -7.23 -17.18
CA TRP A 215 -32.12 -6.77 -16.90
C TRP A 215 -31.97 -6.29 -15.44
N ASN A 216 -32.76 -5.30 -15.02
CA ASN A 216 -32.62 -4.68 -13.69
C ASN A 216 -32.96 -5.63 -12.53
N ASN A 217 -33.74 -6.69 -12.79
CA ASN A 217 -34.07 -7.68 -11.76
C ASN A 217 -33.06 -8.84 -11.71
N ASN A 218 -31.95 -8.73 -12.45
CA ASN A 218 -30.93 -9.77 -12.61
C ASN A 218 -31.55 -11.15 -12.90
N LYS A 219 -32.64 -11.16 -13.68
CA LYS A 219 -33.31 -12.38 -14.10
C LYS A 219 -32.68 -12.80 -15.42
N LYS A 220 -32.02 -13.96 -15.42
CA LYS A 220 -31.59 -14.60 -16.67
C LYS A 220 -32.79 -14.65 -17.62
N CYS A 221 -32.57 -14.26 -18.87
CA CYS A 221 -33.59 -14.33 -19.89
C CYS A 221 -34.00 -15.80 -20.08
N ASP A 222 -35.24 -16.15 -19.74
CA ASP A 222 -35.76 -17.52 -19.79
C ASP A 222 -35.60 -18.17 -21.19
N ALA A 223 -35.41 -17.37 -22.25
CA ALA A 223 -35.22 -17.83 -23.61
C ALA A 223 -33.79 -18.33 -23.92
N LEU A 224 -32.78 -17.94 -23.13
CA LEU A 224 -31.36 -18.28 -23.34
C LEU A 224 -30.73 -19.04 -22.16
N VAL A 225 -31.50 -19.33 -21.11
CA VAL A 225 -31.07 -20.25 -20.06
C VAL A 225 -30.78 -21.60 -20.72
N GLU A 226 -29.54 -22.07 -20.62
CA GLU A 226 -29.04 -23.36 -21.16
C GLU A 226 -28.57 -23.39 -22.62
N VAL A 227 -28.47 -22.26 -23.32
CA VAL A 227 -27.90 -22.23 -24.68
C VAL A 227 -26.38 -22.05 -24.62
N SER A 228 -25.64 -23.02 -25.18
CA SER A 228 -24.18 -22.91 -25.31
C SER A 228 -23.80 -21.76 -26.24
N TRP A 229 -22.65 -21.13 -26.02
CA TRP A 229 -22.13 -20.08 -26.90
C TRP A 229 -22.16 -20.46 -28.39
N HIS A 230 -21.86 -21.71 -28.73
CA HIS A 230 -21.85 -22.20 -30.11
C HIS A 230 -23.24 -22.39 -30.72
N ASP A 231 -24.29 -22.45 -29.90
CA ASP A 231 -25.68 -22.57 -30.34
C ASP A 231 -26.36 -21.20 -30.53
N LEU A 232 -25.69 -20.12 -30.11
CA LEU A 232 -26.12 -18.75 -30.41
C LEU A 232 -25.98 -18.44 -31.90
N SER A 233 -26.93 -17.66 -32.43
CA SER A 233 -26.76 -17.07 -33.75
C SER A 233 -25.60 -16.06 -33.77
N MET A 234 -25.04 -15.79 -34.95
CA MET A 234 -23.93 -14.85 -35.10
C MET A 234 -24.27 -13.46 -34.54
N ASP A 235 -25.49 -12.97 -34.77
CA ASP A 235 -25.99 -11.69 -34.24
C ASP A 235 -26.05 -11.70 -32.69
N GLN A 236 -26.40 -12.84 -32.08
CA GLN A 236 -26.42 -12.99 -30.62
C GLN A 236 -25.01 -13.09 -30.04
N GLN A 237 -24.06 -13.73 -30.73
CA GLN A 237 -22.66 -13.74 -30.30
C GLN A 237 -22.07 -12.33 -30.35
N GLU A 238 -22.32 -11.59 -31.42
CA GLU A 238 -21.89 -10.19 -31.52
C GLU A 238 -22.51 -9.31 -30.42
N ALA A 239 -23.80 -9.50 -30.13
CA ALA A 239 -24.48 -8.82 -29.03
C ALA A 239 -23.91 -9.20 -27.64
N ALA A 240 -23.63 -10.48 -27.41
CA ALA A 240 -23.01 -10.95 -26.17
C ALA A 240 -21.59 -10.37 -25.99
N ILE A 241 -20.80 -10.36 -27.07
CA ILE A 241 -19.49 -9.70 -27.09
C ILE A 241 -19.65 -8.22 -26.77
N ALA A 242 -20.61 -7.52 -27.37
CA ALA A 242 -20.86 -6.09 -27.13
C ALA A 242 -21.11 -5.80 -25.64
N LEU A 243 -21.78 -6.71 -24.93
CA LEU A 243 -22.07 -6.61 -23.50
C LEU A 243 -20.92 -7.06 -22.56
N GLY A 244 -19.80 -7.53 -23.11
CA GLY A 244 -18.63 -7.94 -22.33
C GLY A 244 -18.55 -9.44 -22.01
N TYR A 245 -19.41 -10.25 -22.61
CA TYR A 245 -19.32 -11.71 -22.51
C TYR A 245 -18.32 -12.27 -23.52
N ASP A 246 -17.49 -13.20 -23.06
CA ASP A 246 -16.72 -14.10 -23.90
C ASP A 246 -17.29 -15.53 -23.80
N GLU A 247 -16.79 -16.45 -24.61
CA GLU A 247 -17.25 -17.84 -24.66
C GLU A 247 -17.12 -18.55 -23.30
N GLU A 248 -16.08 -18.24 -22.55
CA GLU A 248 -15.82 -18.86 -21.25
C GLU A 248 -16.83 -18.37 -20.21
N LYS A 249 -16.98 -17.04 -20.06
CA LYS A 249 -17.93 -16.41 -19.14
C LYS A 249 -19.38 -16.78 -19.46
N TRP A 250 -19.73 -16.85 -20.74
CA TRP A 250 -21.08 -17.25 -21.15
C TRP A 250 -21.41 -18.67 -20.70
N ASN A 251 -20.47 -19.60 -20.88
CA ASN A 251 -20.67 -21.01 -20.57
C ASN A 251 -20.41 -21.37 -19.09
N ASP A 252 -19.72 -20.52 -18.32
CA ASP A 252 -19.41 -20.77 -16.90
C ASP A 252 -20.69 -20.97 -16.06
N GLY A 253 -21.77 -20.27 -16.43
CA GLY A 253 -23.09 -20.44 -15.81
C GLY A 253 -23.82 -21.76 -16.11
N LEU A 254 -23.34 -22.58 -17.06
CA LEU A 254 -23.95 -23.85 -17.47
C LEU A 254 -23.39 -25.05 -16.67
N SER A 255 -22.13 -24.98 -16.25
CA SER A 255 -21.41 -26.05 -15.53
C SER A 255 -22.05 -26.41 -14.19
N ILE A 256 -22.65 -25.43 -13.51
CA ILE A 256 -23.28 -25.61 -12.20
C ILE A 256 -24.66 -26.31 -12.33
N ALA A 257 -25.40 -26.05 -13.41
CA ALA A 257 -26.74 -26.60 -13.63
C ALA A 257 -26.74 -28.09 -13.99
N SER A 258 -25.74 -28.57 -14.74
CA SER A 258 -25.58 -30.00 -15.05
C SER A 258 -25.19 -30.84 -13.83
N SER A 259 -24.57 -30.20 -12.83
CA SER A 259 -24.12 -30.86 -11.60
C SER A 259 -25.26 -31.03 -10.58
N ILE A 260 -26.22 -30.10 -10.55
CA ILE A 260 -27.36 -30.13 -9.62
C ILE A 260 -28.44 -31.11 -10.08
N SER A 261 -28.62 -31.27 -11.40
CA SER A 261 -29.60 -32.21 -11.98
C SER A 261 -29.23 -33.69 -11.81
N LEU A 262 -27.99 -34.02 -11.42
CA LEU A 262 -27.57 -35.39 -11.10
C LEU A 262 -27.85 -35.82 -9.65
N HIS A 263 -28.20 -34.91 -8.73
CA HIS A 263 -28.30 -35.24 -7.30
C HIS A 263 -29.74 -35.48 -6.77
N GLU A 264 -30.78 -35.24 -7.57
CA GLU A 264 -32.18 -35.38 -7.12
C GLU A 264 -32.81 -36.79 -7.28
N GLU A 265 -32.13 -37.79 -7.87
CA GLU A 265 -32.67 -39.17 -7.95
C GLU A 265 -32.22 -40.12 -6.81
N GLY A 266 -31.60 -39.61 -5.74
CA GLY A 266 -30.94 -40.41 -4.71
C GLY A 266 -31.60 -40.47 -3.32
N GLY A 267 -32.93 -40.38 -3.20
CA GLY A 267 -33.59 -40.50 -1.89
C GLY A 267 -33.81 -41.95 -1.44
N SER A 268 -33.12 -42.42 -0.38
CA SER A 268 -33.70 -43.24 0.71
C SER A 268 -32.64 -43.76 1.71
N LYS A 269 -32.91 -43.60 3.01
CA LYS A 269 -32.35 -44.31 4.20
C LYS A 269 -30.96 -43.91 4.68
N ASN A 270 -30.90 -43.10 5.73
CA ASN A 270 -30.52 -43.63 7.05
C ASN A 270 -30.73 -42.58 8.16
N GLU A 271 -31.83 -42.75 8.87
CA GLU A 271 -32.16 -42.06 10.11
C GLU A 271 -31.92 -43.04 11.27
N HIS A 272 -30.68 -43.11 11.76
CA HIS A 272 -30.36 -43.69 13.07
C HIS A 272 -28.89 -43.40 13.41
N ARG A 273 -28.63 -42.49 14.35
CA ARG A 273 -27.84 -42.72 15.57
C ARG A 273 -27.62 -41.41 16.33
N ARG A 274 -28.44 -41.23 17.37
CA ARG A 274 -28.28 -40.27 18.47
C ARG A 274 -27.53 -40.99 19.61
N GLN A 275 -26.92 -40.21 20.53
CA GLN A 275 -26.13 -40.57 21.73
C GLN A 275 -24.62 -40.63 21.49
N GLU A 276 -23.71 -40.12 22.32
CA GLU A 276 -23.71 -39.45 23.63
C GLU A 276 -22.24 -39.07 23.88
N HIS A 277 -21.89 -37.82 24.22
CA HIS A 277 -20.74 -37.56 25.09
C HIS A 277 -20.79 -36.13 25.63
N GLN A 278 -21.05 -36.04 26.94
CA GLN A 278 -21.01 -34.85 27.75
C GLN A 278 -20.32 -35.28 29.06
N GLN A 279 -19.10 -34.79 29.30
CA GLN A 279 -18.26 -34.79 30.51
C GLN A 279 -16.83 -34.44 30.00
N ASP A 280 -16.00 -33.57 30.58
CA ASP A 280 -15.84 -33.14 31.95
C ASP A 280 -15.29 -31.70 32.02
N THR A 281 -15.81 -30.94 32.98
CA THR A 281 -15.26 -29.68 33.48
C THR A 281 -14.80 -29.90 34.92
N THR A 282 -13.49 -29.99 35.15
CA THR A 282 -12.81 -29.68 36.43
C THR A 282 -11.35 -29.38 36.05
N GLY A 283 -10.82 -28.19 36.30
CA GLY A 283 -10.35 -27.75 37.62
C GLY A 283 -8.82 -27.70 37.57
N PHE A 284 -8.24 -26.53 37.31
CA PHE A 284 -6.80 -26.34 37.39
C PHE A 284 -6.47 -25.07 38.19
N SER A 285 -5.59 -25.28 39.16
CA SER A 285 -5.29 -24.42 40.29
C SER A 285 -4.27 -23.34 39.93
N LEU A 286 -4.41 -22.21 40.63
CA LEU A 286 -3.45 -21.12 40.72
C LEU A 286 -2.24 -21.56 41.56
N ASP A 287 -1.04 -21.34 41.02
CA ASP A 287 0.25 -21.04 41.65
C ASP A 287 1.12 -20.56 40.46
N GLY A 288 1.62 -19.33 40.36
CA GLY A 288 2.47 -18.64 41.31
C GLY A 288 3.90 -18.71 40.79
N ASP A 289 4.33 -17.77 39.95
CA ASP A 289 5.69 -17.25 40.06
C ASP A 289 5.91 -15.90 39.35
N SER A 290 6.63 -15.05 40.08
CA SER A 290 6.95 -13.67 39.75
C SER A 290 8.39 -13.63 39.26
N SER A 291 8.60 -13.41 37.96
CA SER A 291 9.91 -12.99 37.44
C SER A 291 9.78 -11.66 36.69
N THR A 292 10.53 -10.68 37.21
CA THR A 292 10.76 -9.37 36.64
C THR A 292 11.61 -9.50 35.37
N HIS A 293 11.01 -9.24 34.20
CA HIS A 293 11.75 -8.98 32.97
C HIS A 293 12.11 -7.49 32.89
N HIS A 294 13.41 -7.20 33.00
CA HIS A 294 13.99 -5.98 32.46
C HIS A 294 13.83 -6.02 30.94
N ASN A 295 13.07 -5.07 30.39
CA ASN A 295 13.19 -4.70 28.99
C ASN A 295 14.34 -3.70 28.89
N GLU A 296 15.46 -4.14 28.35
CA GLU A 296 16.48 -3.26 27.80
C GLU A 296 15.98 -2.76 26.44
N ASP A 297 15.85 -1.45 26.33
CA ASP A 297 15.53 -0.74 25.11
C ASP A 297 16.72 -0.87 24.15
N HIS A 298 16.64 -1.78 23.17
CA HIS A 298 17.55 -1.79 22.03
C HIS A 298 17.18 -0.65 21.08
N ASP A 299 18.03 0.38 21.08
CA ASP A 299 18.11 1.39 20.03
C ASP A 299 18.37 0.72 18.68
N ASN A 300 17.34 0.65 17.83
CA ASN A 300 17.46 0.25 16.43
C ASN A 300 18.13 1.38 15.64
N ASN A 301 19.46 1.40 15.65
CA ASN A 301 20.26 2.10 14.67
C ASN A 301 20.51 1.17 13.47
N PRO A 302 19.94 1.43 12.28
CA PRO A 302 20.10 0.56 11.12
C PRO A 302 21.50 0.54 10.48
N ASP A 303 22.46 1.31 11.02
CA ASP A 303 23.82 1.46 10.44
C ASP A 303 24.94 0.75 11.21
N SER A 304 24.65 -0.05 12.25
CA SER A 304 25.66 -0.92 12.87
C SER A 304 25.48 -2.36 12.40
N PHE A 305 26.09 -2.68 11.27
CA PHE A 305 26.24 -4.07 10.83
C PHE A 305 27.20 -4.76 11.82
N GLU A 306 26.66 -5.52 12.78
CA GLU A 306 27.47 -6.34 13.67
C GLU A 306 28.22 -7.39 12.81
N GLU A 307 29.55 -7.40 12.93
CA GLU A 307 30.44 -8.42 12.36
C GLU A 307 30.03 -9.80 12.93
N ARG A 308 29.12 -10.49 12.24
CA ARG A 308 28.85 -11.90 12.54
C ARG A 308 30.00 -12.73 12.00
N ASP A 309 30.64 -13.48 12.90
CA ASP A 309 31.68 -14.45 12.59
C ASP A 309 31.21 -15.36 11.44
N TRP A 310 32.06 -15.52 10.41
CA TRP A 310 31.78 -16.34 9.23
C TRP A 310 31.33 -17.76 9.60
N SER A 311 31.83 -18.30 10.72
CA SER A 311 31.47 -19.61 11.23
C SER A 311 30.00 -19.73 11.67
N GLU A 312 29.30 -18.62 11.89
CA GLU A 312 27.88 -18.59 12.26
C GLU A 312 26.92 -18.53 11.06
N ARG A 313 27.44 -18.42 9.82
CA ARG A 313 26.62 -18.41 8.61
C ARG A 313 26.04 -19.81 8.33
N PRO A 314 24.81 -19.94 7.77
CA PRO A 314 24.24 -21.23 7.42
C PRO A 314 25.13 -22.06 6.49
N ASP A 315 25.17 -23.38 6.68
CA ASP A 315 26.06 -24.31 5.95
C ASP A 315 25.97 -24.16 4.42
N TYR A 316 24.75 -23.91 3.88
CA TYR A 316 24.55 -23.74 2.43
C TYR A 316 25.23 -22.49 1.86
N VAL A 317 25.35 -21.41 2.65
CA VAL A 317 26.04 -20.18 2.25
C VAL A 317 27.56 -20.43 2.22
N GLN A 318 28.06 -21.18 3.22
CA GLN A 318 29.47 -21.54 3.27
C GLN A 318 29.85 -22.52 2.14
N GLU A 319 28.94 -23.43 1.76
CA GLU A 319 29.14 -24.39 0.67
C GLU A 319 29.13 -23.71 -0.70
N ALA A 320 28.16 -22.82 -0.97
CA ALA A 320 28.12 -22.02 -2.20
C ALA A 320 29.37 -21.12 -2.34
N ALA A 321 29.83 -20.50 -1.24
CA ALA A 321 31.05 -19.71 -1.25
C ALA A 321 32.29 -20.55 -1.58
N ARG A 322 32.41 -21.79 -1.06
CA ARG A 322 33.50 -22.71 -1.41
C ARG A 322 33.46 -23.15 -2.88
N GLU A 323 32.27 -23.40 -3.42
CA GLU A 323 32.10 -23.86 -4.81
C GLU A 323 32.57 -22.81 -5.83
N HIS A 324 32.37 -21.52 -5.51
CA HIS A 324 32.74 -20.41 -6.39
C HIS A 324 34.07 -19.72 -6.03
N VAL A 325 34.95 -20.40 -5.28
CA VAL A 325 36.29 -19.92 -4.89
C VAL A 325 36.25 -18.63 -4.06
N LEU A 326 35.16 -18.41 -3.32
CA LEU A 326 35.03 -17.37 -2.30
C LEU A 326 35.27 -18.01 -0.92
N GLU A 327 36.44 -18.63 -0.73
CA GLU A 327 36.75 -19.33 0.52
C GLU A 327 36.81 -18.39 1.73
N SER A 328 36.63 -18.96 2.93
CA SER A 328 36.72 -18.24 4.22
C SER A 328 38.00 -17.44 4.39
N ASP A 329 39.06 -17.79 3.66
CA ASP A 329 40.39 -17.20 3.76
C ASP A 329 40.45 -15.77 3.19
N ILE A 330 39.52 -15.41 2.28
CA ILE A 330 39.30 -14.03 1.81
C ILE A 330 38.72 -13.15 2.94
N TRP A 331 37.95 -13.77 3.85
CA TRP A 331 37.15 -13.06 4.85
C TRP A 331 37.77 -13.07 6.25
N ASN A 332 38.61 -14.06 6.57
CA ASN A 332 39.16 -14.28 7.92
C ASN A 332 40.69 -14.10 8.03
N SER A 333 41.39 -13.69 6.96
CA SER A 333 42.85 -13.53 7.02
C SER A 333 43.29 -12.06 6.99
N ASN A 334 43.98 -11.65 8.06
CA ASN A 334 44.82 -10.46 8.10
C ASN A 334 46.14 -10.64 7.27
N ASP A 335 46.21 -11.64 6.38
CA ASP A 335 47.44 -12.04 5.68
C ASP A 335 47.33 -11.75 4.17
N GLU A 336 48.41 -11.21 3.60
CA GLU A 336 48.45 -10.48 2.31
C GLU A 336 48.31 -11.34 1.03
N ARG A 337 47.44 -12.36 1.00
CA ARG A 337 47.36 -13.27 -0.16
C ARG A 337 45.92 -13.59 -0.58
N ASP A 338 45.34 -12.66 -1.34
CA ASP A 338 44.75 -12.86 -2.68
C ASP A 338 44.00 -11.57 -3.06
N GLU A 339 44.74 -10.56 -3.51
CA GLU A 339 44.21 -9.24 -3.90
C GLU A 339 43.42 -9.30 -5.23
N ASP A 340 43.46 -10.40 -5.98
CA ASP A 340 43.01 -10.43 -7.37
C ASP A 340 41.48 -10.54 -7.55
N VAL A 341 40.74 -11.10 -6.59
CA VAL A 341 39.28 -11.32 -6.74
C VAL A 341 38.46 -10.06 -6.46
N MET A 342 38.88 -9.24 -5.48
CA MET A 342 38.18 -8.00 -5.12
C MET A 342 38.60 -6.79 -5.96
N ASN A 343 39.47 -6.98 -6.96
CA ASN A 343 39.85 -5.94 -7.93
C ASN A 343 38.98 -5.97 -9.20
N VAL A 344 38.06 -6.93 -9.30
CA VAL A 344 37.15 -7.10 -10.43
C VAL A 344 35.87 -6.30 -10.17
N LEU A 345 35.49 -5.43 -11.11
CA LEU A 345 34.24 -4.66 -10.99
C LEU A 345 33.04 -5.62 -11.05
N TRP A 346 31.91 -5.27 -10.41
CA TRP A 346 30.75 -6.17 -10.33
C TRP A 346 30.31 -6.75 -11.68
N HIS A 347 30.33 -5.94 -12.74
CA HIS A 347 29.93 -6.34 -14.09
C HIS A 347 30.95 -7.25 -14.82
N GLU A 348 32.16 -7.37 -14.28
CA GLU A 348 33.21 -8.26 -14.80
C GLU A 348 33.16 -9.65 -14.13
N LEU A 349 32.38 -9.81 -13.06
CA LEU A 349 32.08 -11.09 -12.45
C LEU A 349 31.21 -11.95 -13.38
N SER A 350 31.38 -13.27 -13.32
CA SER A 350 30.43 -14.18 -13.94
C SER A 350 29.08 -14.10 -13.23
N GLN A 351 28.00 -14.49 -13.92
CA GLN A 351 26.66 -14.52 -13.34
C GLN A 351 26.61 -15.36 -12.05
N GLU A 352 27.28 -16.51 -12.03
CA GLU A 352 27.37 -17.37 -10.84
C GLU A 352 28.10 -16.69 -9.66
N GLN A 353 29.13 -15.89 -9.94
CA GLN A 353 29.84 -15.11 -8.92
C GLN A 353 28.96 -13.97 -8.37
N GLN A 354 28.18 -13.30 -9.23
CA GLN A 354 27.22 -12.27 -8.80
C GLN A 354 26.13 -12.87 -7.91
N GLU A 355 25.54 -13.99 -8.31
CA GLU A 355 24.52 -14.69 -7.53
C GLU A 355 25.05 -15.12 -6.15
N THR A 356 26.29 -15.60 -6.11
CA THR A 356 26.95 -15.98 -4.85
C THR A 356 27.27 -14.77 -3.96
N ALA A 357 27.71 -13.65 -4.55
CA ALA A 357 27.97 -12.41 -3.81
C ALA A 357 26.67 -11.84 -3.20
N ILE A 358 25.55 -11.88 -3.95
CA ILE A 358 24.21 -11.52 -3.45
C ILE A 358 23.81 -12.43 -2.28
N LEU A 359 24.05 -13.74 -2.38
CA LEU A 359 23.74 -14.70 -1.32
C LEU A 359 24.50 -14.41 -0.02
N ILE A 360 25.73 -13.90 -0.13
CA ILE A 360 26.58 -13.51 1.00
C ILE A 360 26.19 -12.12 1.55
N GLY A 361 25.35 -11.37 0.82
CA GLY A 361 24.78 -10.09 1.24
C GLY A 361 25.39 -8.86 0.57
N PHE A 362 26.14 -9.04 -0.51
CA PHE A 362 26.68 -7.92 -1.30
C PHE A 362 25.70 -7.52 -2.40
N SER A 363 25.35 -6.23 -2.43
CA SER A 363 24.75 -5.60 -3.60
C SER A 363 25.85 -5.06 -4.54
N ASP A 364 25.50 -4.79 -5.80
CA ASP A 364 26.40 -4.18 -6.80
C ASP A 364 27.11 -2.92 -6.24
N ASN A 365 26.33 -2.05 -5.59
CA ASN A 365 26.86 -0.83 -4.98
C ASN A 365 27.85 -1.11 -3.84
N MET A 366 27.57 -2.10 -2.98
CA MET A 366 28.48 -2.47 -1.89
C MET A 366 29.77 -3.07 -2.43
N TRP A 367 29.68 -3.94 -3.43
CA TRP A 367 30.85 -4.56 -4.06
C TRP A 367 31.76 -3.51 -4.68
N ASN A 368 31.21 -2.64 -5.53
CA ASN A 368 31.99 -1.57 -6.17
C ASN A 368 32.56 -0.57 -5.16
N MET A 369 31.86 -0.32 -4.04
CA MET A 369 32.41 0.48 -2.94
C MET A 369 33.57 -0.20 -2.23
N CYS A 370 33.52 -1.52 -2.02
CA CYS A 370 34.62 -2.28 -1.44
C CYS A 370 35.85 -2.27 -2.37
N VAL A 371 35.65 -2.49 -3.67
CA VAL A 371 36.70 -2.42 -4.70
C VAL A 371 37.33 -1.02 -4.75
N ALA A 372 36.50 0.04 -4.85
CA ALA A 372 36.98 1.41 -5.01
C ALA A 372 37.74 1.94 -3.78
N ASN A 373 37.40 1.48 -2.58
CA ASN A 373 38.03 1.92 -1.34
C ASN A 373 39.20 1.02 -0.90
N GLY A 374 39.54 -0.01 -1.68
CA GLY A 374 40.53 -1.03 -1.28
C GLY A 374 40.18 -1.65 0.07
N TRP A 375 38.87 -1.79 0.34
CA TRP A 375 38.37 -2.12 1.66
C TRP A 375 38.71 -3.57 1.97
N ARG A 376 39.50 -3.78 3.02
CA ARG A 376 39.79 -5.11 3.59
C ARG A 376 38.75 -5.36 4.68
N PRO A 377 37.89 -6.38 4.58
CA PRO A 377 37.08 -6.83 5.72
C PRO A 377 38.02 -7.15 6.89
N SER A 378 37.73 -6.66 8.09
CA SER A 378 38.49 -6.96 9.31
C SER A 378 38.05 -8.25 9.99
#